data_AF-A0AAD6PJN2-F1
#
_entry.id   AF-A0AAD6PJN2-F1
#
_cell.length_a   1.000
_cell.length_b   1.000
_cell.length_c   1.000
_cell.angle_alpha   90.00
_cell.angle_beta   90.00
_cell.angle_gamma   90.00
#
_symmetry.space_group_name_H-M   'P 1'
#
loop_
_entity.id
_entity.type
_entity.pdbx_description
1 polymer ?
#
loop_
_entity_poly.entity_id
_entity_poly.type
_entity_poly.pdbx_seq_one_letter_code
_entity_poly.pdbx_strand_id
1 'polypeptide(L)'
;MEMHAHLIVQGLTRDLSCSTKLVSLYGSLGRLDFARSVFDTIPDPDFLSWKVIIRWYFLNSQFRDIIGFYNRMRMCLKECDNVVFSHVLKACSESRDFDEGRKVHCQIVKFGTPDSFVFTGLVDMYAKCGEIERSRSVFDEILDRNVFSWSSMIAGYVQNNFAQDGLVLFNRMREELIEANQITLGILVDACKKLGALHQGKWLHGYLIKYGIELGSYLLTALLDMYAKCGVVRDARSVFDELHDIDVVSWTAMIVGYTQNGCPEEALKLFLQKEQVDVLPNDVTIASVFSACSQLLNLNLGRSIHGLSIKLGSRDPVVTNSLVDFYAKCQMNRDARYIFETVSDRDVVAWNSIIYGFSQNGSAYEALELFHLMRMGSVLPDSVTSVSVLSACASLNALQVGSSFHAYTLVIGEVLDDEICVDGFLSPEQ
;
A
#
# COMPACT_ATOMS: atom_id res chain seq x y z
N MET A 1 32.80 -5.64 -23.79
CA MET A 1 33.89 -4.63 -23.64
C MET A 1 34.82 -4.64 -24.84
N GLU A 2 35.30 -5.80 -25.30
CA GLU A 2 36.21 -5.89 -26.47
C GLU A 2 35.62 -5.30 -27.77
N MET A 3 34.35 -5.59 -28.10
CA MET A 3 33.68 -4.97 -29.26
C MET A 3 33.57 -3.44 -29.17
N HIS A 4 33.31 -2.89 -27.98
CA HIS A 4 33.15 -1.46 -27.79
C HIS A 4 34.50 -0.72 -27.87
N ALA A 5 35.54 -1.31 -27.28
CA ALA A 5 36.92 -0.83 -27.41
C ALA A 5 37.39 -0.91 -28.88
N HIS A 6 37.04 -1.98 -29.60
CA HIS A 6 37.38 -2.13 -31.02
C HIS A 6 36.68 -1.10 -31.92
N LEU A 7 35.41 -0.79 -31.64
CA LEU A 7 34.64 0.23 -32.37
C LEU A 7 35.11 1.66 -32.09
N ILE A 8 35.55 1.95 -30.85
CA ILE A 8 36.21 3.23 -30.49
C ILE A 8 37.52 3.38 -31.26
N VAL A 9 38.35 2.32 -31.29
CA VAL A 9 39.66 2.34 -31.98
C VAL A 9 39.50 2.47 -33.49
N GLN A 10 38.42 1.95 -34.08
CA GLN A 10 38.13 2.06 -35.52
C GLN A 10 37.42 3.37 -35.92
N GLY A 11 37.09 4.26 -34.98
CA GLY A 11 36.41 5.53 -35.26
C GLY A 11 34.94 5.40 -35.69
N LEU A 12 34.36 4.20 -35.58
CA LEU A 12 32.98 3.89 -35.97
C LEU A 12 31.93 4.41 -34.98
N THR A 13 32.35 4.88 -33.80
CA THR A 13 31.47 5.53 -32.81
C THR A 13 30.91 6.90 -33.26
N ARG A 14 31.39 7.43 -34.39
CA ARG A 14 30.81 8.63 -35.03
C ARG A 14 29.58 8.34 -35.90
N ASP A 15 29.32 7.07 -36.21
CA ASP A 15 28.10 6.68 -36.92
C ASP A 15 26.93 6.55 -35.94
N LEU A 16 25.89 7.37 -36.12
CA LEU A 16 24.69 7.41 -35.30
C LEU A 16 23.99 6.03 -35.21
N SER A 17 23.98 5.28 -36.32
CA SER A 17 23.37 3.94 -36.37
C SER A 17 24.14 2.94 -35.51
N CYS A 18 25.46 2.98 -35.57
CA CYS A 18 26.34 2.14 -34.76
C CYS A 18 26.17 2.46 -33.26
N SER A 19 26.19 3.74 -32.89
CA SER A 19 26.03 4.18 -31.51
C SER A 19 24.65 3.82 -30.93
N THR A 20 23.57 3.97 -31.70
CA THR A 20 22.22 3.56 -31.28
C THR A 20 22.11 2.05 -31.04
N LYS A 21 22.73 1.23 -31.90
CA LYS A 21 22.80 -0.23 -31.69
C LYS A 21 23.62 -0.61 -30.47
N LEU A 22 24.70 0.12 -30.18
CA LEU A 22 25.50 -0.09 -28.96
C LEU A 22 24.71 0.25 -27.70
N VAL A 23 23.96 1.35 -27.69
CA VAL A 23 23.02 1.68 -26.59
C VAL A 23 22.05 0.52 -26.39
N SER A 24 21.48 -0.02 -27.48
CA SER A 24 20.55 -1.13 -27.39
C SER A 24 21.19 -2.42 -26.87
N LEU A 25 22.42 -2.71 -27.28
CA LEU A 25 23.18 -3.88 -26.80
C LEU A 25 23.42 -3.78 -25.30
N TYR A 26 23.93 -2.64 -24.81
CA TYR A 26 24.18 -2.46 -23.38
C TYR A 26 22.90 -2.49 -22.55
N GLY A 27 21.82 -1.89 -23.06
CA GLY A 27 20.50 -1.98 -22.44
C GLY A 27 20.02 -3.43 -22.28
N SER A 28 20.17 -4.26 -23.32
CA SER A 28 19.79 -5.69 -23.27
C SER A 28 20.60 -6.52 -22.28
N LEU A 29 21.81 -6.05 -21.93
CA LEU A 29 22.66 -6.66 -20.92
C LEU A 29 22.44 -6.09 -19.51
N GLY A 30 21.47 -5.20 -19.32
CA GLY A 30 21.21 -4.51 -18.04
C GLY A 30 22.29 -3.51 -17.63
N ARG A 31 23.20 -3.14 -18.54
CA ARG A 31 24.35 -2.25 -18.27
C ARG A 31 24.01 -0.81 -18.64
N LEU A 32 23.10 -0.19 -17.88
CA LEU A 32 22.58 1.16 -18.18
C LEU A 32 23.66 2.25 -18.13
N ASP A 33 24.65 2.15 -17.25
CA ASP A 33 25.73 3.13 -17.16
C ASP A 33 26.52 3.25 -18.48
N PHE A 34 26.79 2.10 -19.11
CA PHE A 34 27.46 2.05 -20.42
C PHE A 34 26.52 2.53 -21.52
N ALA A 35 25.25 2.14 -21.49
CA ALA A 35 24.27 2.64 -22.45
C ALA A 35 24.18 4.18 -22.41
N ARG A 36 24.14 4.78 -21.21
CA ARG A 36 24.16 6.23 -21.00
C ARG A 36 25.46 6.86 -21.49
N SER A 37 26.60 6.29 -21.12
CA SER A 37 27.91 6.78 -21.58
C SER A 37 28.01 6.81 -23.10
N VAL A 38 27.52 5.78 -23.80
CA VAL A 38 27.50 5.79 -25.27
C VAL A 38 26.53 6.86 -25.79
N PHE A 39 25.32 6.93 -25.23
CA PHE A 39 24.33 7.90 -25.64
C PHE A 39 24.82 9.36 -25.51
N ASP A 40 25.49 9.69 -24.41
CA ASP A 40 26.01 11.04 -24.15
C ASP A 40 27.18 11.43 -25.09
N THR A 41 27.78 10.48 -25.82
CA THR A 41 28.78 10.78 -26.86
C THR A 41 28.16 11.11 -28.22
N ILE A 42 26.84 10.92 -28.39
CA ILE A 42 26.12 11.27 -29.61
C ILE A 42 25.84 12.78 -29.61
N PRO A 43 26.41 13.57 -30.54
CA PRO A 43 26.29 15.03 -30.52
C PRO A 43 24.87 15.51 -30.81
N ASP A 44 24.21 14.93 -31.83
CA ASP A 44 22.84 15.24 -32.23
C ASP A 44 22.04 13.92 -32.31
N PRO A 45 21.51 13.41 -31.19
CA PRO A 45 20.75 12.16 -31.19
C PRO A 45 19.41 12.36 -31.91
N ASP A 46 19.12 11.50 -32.87
CA ASP A 46 17.83 11.45 -33.54
C ASP A 46 16.73 10.87 -32.64
N PHE A 47 15.48 10.97 -33.09
CA PHE A 47 14.33 10.49 -32.32
C PHE A 47 14.41 8.99 -31.98
N LEU A 48 14.99 8.18 -32.88
CA LEU A 48 15.20 6.76 -32.64
C LEU A 48 16.17 6.51 -31.47
N SER A 49 17.28 7.24 -31.42
CA SER A 49 18.25 7.17 -30.33
C SER A 49 17.60 7.48 -28.98
N TRP A 50 16.79 8.54 -28.92
CA TRP A 50 16.02 8.92 -27.73
C TRP A 50 15.01 7.85 -27.33
N LYS A 51 14.26 7.31 -28.29
CA LYS A 51 13.28 6.24 -28.05
C LYS A 51 13.94 4.98 -27.49
N VAL A 52 15.13 4.63 -27.98
CA VAL A 52 15.89 3.46 -27.51
C VAL A 52 16.38 3.66 -26.07
N ILE A 53 17.00 4.80 -25.73
CA ILE A 53 17.49 5.04 -24.36
C ILE A 53 16.33 5.07 -23.36
N ILE A 54 15.22 5.76 -23.69
CA ILE A 54 14.02 5.83 -22.86
C ILE A 54 13.43 4.43 -22.62
N ARG A 55 13.33 3.60 -23.67
CA ARG A 55 12.82 2.22 -23.57
C ARG A 55 13.64 1.38 -22.61
N TRP A 56 14.97 1.44 -22.66
CA TRP A 56 15.82 0.62 -21.80
C TRP A 56 15.76 1.04 -20.34
N TYR A 57 15.68 2.35 -20.08
CA TYR A 57 15.45 2.85 -18.72
C TYR A 57 14.06 2.48 -18.19
N PHE A 58 13.04 2.46 -19.06
CA PHE A 58 11.71 1.96 -18.71
C PHE A 58 11.69 0.49 -18.30
N LEU A 59 12.30 -0.38 -19.11
CA LEU A 59 12.36 -1.82 -18.82
C LEU A 59 13.10 -2.15 -17.52
N ASN A 60 13.94 -1.24 -17.03
CA ASN A 60 14.69 -1.36 -15.78
C ASN A 60 14.12 -0.50 -14.65
N SER A 61 12.89 0.04 -14.79
CA SER A 61 12.18 0.83 -13.78
C SER A 61 12.94 2.08 -13.26
N GLN A 62 13.81 2.66 -14.09
CA GLN A 62 14.58 3.87 -13.75
C GLN A 62 13.78 5.15 -14.13
N PHE A 63 12.65 5.38 -13.46
CA PHE A 63 11.66 6.39 -13.86
C PHE A 63 12.17 7.84 -13.83
N ARG A 64 13.02 8.20 -12.86
CA ARG A 64 13.56 9.56 -12.74
C ARG A 64 14.43 9.94 -13.95
N ASP A 65 15.26 9.02 -14.44
CA ASP A 65 16.10 9.26 -15.61
C ASP A 65 15.28 9.35 -16.90
N ILE A 66 14.17 8.60 -17.03
CA ILE A 66 13.25 8.70 -18.18
C ILE A 66 12.73 10.13 -18.34
N ILE A 67 12.29 10.74 -17.25
CA ILE A 67 11.85 12.13 -17.22
C ILE A 67 12.98 13.07 -17.65
N GLY A 68 14.20 12.85 -17.14
CA GLY A 68 15.38 13.61 -17.52
C GLY A 68 15.71 13.53 -19.01
N PHE A 69 15.69 12.33 -19.60
CA PHE A 69 15.92 12.14 -21.03
C PHE A 69 14.81 12.76 -21.88
N TYR A 70 13.55 12.62 -21.51
CA TYR A 70 12.43 13.25 -22.22
C TYR A 70 12.53 14.78 -22.19
N ASN A 71 12.90 15.34 -21.05
CA ASN A 71 13.11 16.79 -20.90
C ASN A 71 14.24 17.31 -21.79
N ARG A 72 15.33 16.55 -21.98
CA ARG A 72 16.36 16.88 -22.96
C ARG A 72 15.85 16.73 -24.39
N MET A 73 15.20 15.61 -24.71
CA MET A 73 14.68 15.31 -26.04
C MET A 73 13.76 16.42 -26.55
N ARG A 74 12.78 16.86 -25.75
CA ARG A 74 11.79 17.87 -26.16
C ARG A 74 12.37 19.27 -26.40
N MET A 75 13.56 19.54 -25.89
CA MET A 75 14.28 20.81 -26.15
C MET A 75 14.96 20.79 -27.52
N CYS A 76 15.36 19.60 -27.99
CA CYS A 76 16.07 19.41 -29.25
C CYS A 76 15.14 19.02 -30.41
N LEU A 77 14.09 18.26 -30.13
CA LEU A 77 13.18 17.67 -31.12
C LEU A 77 11.73 18.01 -30.76
N LYS A 78 10.92 18.30 -31.80
CA LYS A 78 9.45 18.44 -31.67
C LYS A 78 8.71 17.14 -31.95
N GLU A 79 9.39 16.13 -32.49
CA GLU A 79 8.81 14.83 -32.80
C GLU A 79 8.32 14.13 -31.53
N CYS A 80 7.12 13.56 -31.63
CA CYS A 80 6.44 12.89 -30.53
C CYS A 80 5.84 11.57 -31.02
N ASP A 81 5.84 10.57 -30.15
CA ASP A 81 5.27 9.24 -30.42
C ASP A 81 4.52 8.75 -29.18
N ASN A 82 3.41 8.07 -29.39
CA ASN A 82 2.56 7.51 -28.34
C ASN A 82 3.34 6.56 -27.43
N VAL A 83 4.31 5.83 -27.98
CA VAL A 83 5.20 4.97 -27.20
C VAL A 83 6.04 5.79 -26.22
N VAL A 84 6.63 6.90 -26.65
CA VAL A 84 7.45 7.74 -25.77
C VAL A 84 6.58 8.40 -24.70
N PHE A 85 5.42 8.94 -25.09
CA PHE A 85 4.47 9.50 -24.13
C PHE A 85 4.05 8.50 -23.06
N SER A 86 3.74 7.27 -23.45
CA SER A 86 3.31 6.23 -22.51
C SER A 86 4.39 5.88 -21.48
N HIS A 87 5.65 5.77 -21.90
CA HIS A 87 6.76 5.52 -20.99
C HIS A 87 7.00 6.69 -20.02
N VAL A 88 6.90 7.93 -20.51
CA VAL A 88 7.12 9.12 -19.69
C VAL A 88 5.96 9.34 -18.72
N LEU A 89 4.71 9.14 -19.15
CA LEU A 89 3.53 9.19 -18.28
C LEU A 89 3.62 8.15 -17.16
N LYS A 90 4.04 6.93 -17.49
CA LYS A 90 4.29 5.89 -16.48
C LYS A 90 5.40 6.30 -15.52
N ALA A 91 6.47 6.95 -16.00
CA ALA A 91 7.51 7.48 -15.14
C ALA A 91 7.03 8.59 -14.20
N CYS A 92 6.18 9.51 -14.69
CA CYS A 92 5.55 10.55 -13.86
C CYS A 92 4.60 9.93 -12.82
N SER A 93 3.81 8.93 -13.21
CA SER A 93 2.89 8.16 -12.36
C SER A 93 3.63 7.47 -11.20
N GLU A 94 4.70 6.73 -11.47
CA GLU A 94 5.48 6.03 -10.43
C GLU A 94 6.32 6.99 -9.57
N SER A 95 6.74 8.14 -10.13
CA SER A 95 7.47 9.16 -9.37
C SER A 95 6.54 10.12 -8.61
N ARG A 96 5.21 10.03 -8.82
CA ARG A 96 4.20 11.00 -8.37
C ARG A 96 4.56 12.45 -8.72
N ASP A 97 5.16 12.66 -9.90
CA ASP A 97 5.57 13.98 -10.38
C ASP A 97 4.42 14.63 -11.18
N PHE A 98 3.51 15.27 -10.45
CA PHE A 98 2.35 15.95 -11.02
C PHE A 98 2.72 17.05 -12.01
N ASP A 99 3.73 17.85 -11.68
CA ASP A 99 4.11 19.01 -12.49
C ASP A 99 4.66 18.58 -13.85
N GLU A 100 5.51 17.56 -13.88
CA GLU A 100 6.00 17.04 -15.15
C GLU A 100 4.90 16.30 -15.92
N GLY A 101 4.07 15.50 -15.25
CA GLY A 101 2.92 14.84 -15.88
C GLY A 101 1.97 15.83 -16.57
N ARG A 102 1.71 16.99 -15.94
CA ARG A 102 0.91 18.08 -16.53
C ARG A 102 1.60 18.71 -17.75
N LYS A 103 2.92 18.92 -17.71
CA LYS A 103 3.67 19.42 -18.88
C LYS A 103 3.60 18.44 -20.04
N VAL A 104 3.74 17.14 -19.78
CA VAL A 104 3.61 16.08 -20.79
C VAL A 104 2.21 16.07 -21.38
N HIS A 105 1.16 16.17 -20.56
CA HIS A 105 -0.22 16.29 -21.04
C HIS A 105 -0.40 17.49 -21.99
N CYS A 106 0.12 18.66 -21.64
CA CYS A 106 0.11 19.83 -22.52
C CYS A 106 0.82 19.57 -23.86
N GLN A 107 1.91 18.78 -23.88
CA GLN A 107 2.59 18.40 -25.13
C GLN A 107 1.74 17.45 -25.97
N ILE A 108 1.08 16.48 -25.34
CA ILE A 108 0.17 15.54 -26.00
C ILE A 108 -0.96 16.30 -26.71
N VAL A 109 -1.58 17.26 -26.02
CA VAL A 109 -2.67 18.08 -26.60
C VAL A 109 -2.17 18.98 -27.74
N LYS A 110 -0.97 19.57 -27.60
CA LYS A 110 -0.44 20.52 -28.60
C LYS A 110 0.12 19.87 -29.86
N PHE A 111 0.74 18.70 -29.73
CA PHE A 111 1.56 18.13 -30.80
C PHE A 111 1.24 16.65 -31.09
N GLY A 112 0.47 15.98 -30.24
CA GLY A 112 0.20 14.56 -30.34
C GLY A 112 -1.09 14.22 -31.10
N THR A 113 -1.19 12.94 -31.47
CA THR A 113 -2.46 12.28 -31.82
C THR A 113 -2.62 11.09 -30.87
N PRO A 114 -2.98 11.36 -29.59
CA PRO A 114 -2.98 10.33 -28.56
C PRO A 114 -3.96 9.22 -28.89
N ASP A 115 -3.48 7.98 -28.79
CA ASP A 115 -4.35 6.81 -28.80
C ASP A 115 -4.96 6.55 -27.41
N SER A 116 -5.86 5.57 -27.34
CA SER A 116 -6.51 5.15 -26.10
C SER A 116 -5.51 4.74 -25.01
N PHE A 117 -4.31 4.26 -25.39
CA PHE A 117 -3.28 3.86 -24.43
C PHE A 117 -2.61 5.07 -23.78
N VAL A 118 -2.30 6.12 -24.54
CA VAL A 118 -1.79 7.40 -24.00
C VAL A 118 -2.80 8.04 -23.07
N PHE A 119 -4.09 8.08 -23.46
CA PHE A 119 -5.15 8.59 -22.58
C PHE A 119 -5.29 7.75 -21.30
N THR A 120 -5.26 6.43 -21.40
CA THR A 120 -5.26 5.55 -20.23
C THR A 120 -4.05 5.82 -19.32
N GLY A 121 -2.88 6.09 -19.89
CA GLY A 121 -1.69 6.50 -19.15
C GLY A 121 -1.84 7.84 -18.44
N LEU A 122 -2.56 8.81 -19.03
CA LEU A 122 -2.90 10.08 -18.39
C LEU A 122 -3.87 9.89 -17.22
N VAL A 123 -4.88 9.03 -17.37
CA VAL A 123 -5.82 8.65 -16.30
C VAL A 123 -5.05 8.08 -15.10
N ASP A 124 -4.17 7.09 -15.32
CA ASP A 124 -3.32 6.50 -14.27
C ASP A 124 -2.41 7.53 -13.62
N MET A 125 -1.75 8.38 -14.43
CA MET A 125 -0.83 9.40 -13.93
C MET A 125 -1.53 10.41 -13.03
N TYR A 126 -2.66 10.99 -13.45
CA TYR A 126 -3.40 11.93 -12.61
C TYR A 126 -3.95 11.27 -11.35
N ALA A 127 -4.48 10.05 -11.46
CA ALA A 127 -5.01 9.33 -10.30
C ALA A 127 -3.93 9.05 -9.24
N LYS A 128 -2.73 8.61 -9.63
CA LYS A 128 -1.63 8.35 -8.69
C LYS A 128 -0.99 9.61 -8.12
N CYS A 129 -1.13 10.75 -8.80
CA CYS A 129 -0.77 12.06 -8.28
C CYS A 129 -1.83 12.65 -7.33
N GLY A 130 -2.95 11.95 -7.09
CA GLY A 130 -4.04 12.43 -6.22
C GLY A 130 -5.08 13.31 -6.92
N GLU A 131 -4.92 13.59 -8.21
CA GLU A 131 -5.74 14.53 -8.96
C GLU A 131 -6.91 13.80 -9.65
N ILE A 132 -7.81 13.25 -8.83
CA ILE A 132 -8.87 12.35 -9.30
C ILE A 132 -9.86 13.03 -10.27
N GLU A 133 -10.15 14.31 -10.07
CA GLU A 133 -11.04 15.07 -10.95
C GLU A 133 -10.46 15.24 -12.36
N ARG A 134 -9.16 15.51 -12.46
CA ARG A 134 -8.45 15.58 -13.75
C ARG A 134 -8.39 14.21 -14.41
N SER A 135 -8.13 13.17 -13.63
CA SER A 135 -8.17 11.78 -14.10
C SER A 135 -9.54 11.45 -14.71
N ARG A 136 -10.63 11.82 -14.03
CA ARG A 136 -12.01 11.68 -14.50
C ARG A 136 -12.26 12.45 -15.80
N SER A 137 -11.86 13.73 -15.85
CA SER A 137 -12.02 14.56 -17.05
C SER A 137 -11.34 13.93 -18.27
N VAL A 138 -10.10 13.45 -18.11
CA VAL A 138 -9.38 12.79 -19.20
C VAL A 138 -10.07 11.48 -19.60
N PHE A 139 -10.57 10.71 -18.64
CA PHE A 139 -11.34 9.49 -18.93
C PHE A 139 -12.64 9.80 -19.70
N ASP A 140 -13.29 10.92 -19.43
CA ASP A 140 -14.49 11.38 -20.14
C ASP A 140 -14.21 11.78 -21.60
N GLU A 141 -12.98 12.15 -21.93
CA GLU A 141 -12.55 12.47 -23.29
C GLU A 141 -12.25 11.24 -24.16
N ILE A 142 -12.07 10.06 -23.56
CA ILE A 142 -11.80 8.82 -24.30
C ILE A 142 -13.05 8.40 -25.09
N LEU A 143 -12.99 8.44 -26.42
CA LEU A 143 -14.10 8.07 -27.31
C LEU A 143 -14.34 6.56 -27.36
N ASP A 144 -13.27 5.76 -27.44
CA ASP A 144 -13.32 4.30 -27.47
C ASP A 144 -12.71 3.72 -26.19
N ARG A 145 -13.54 3.68 -25.14
CA ARG A 145 -13.14 3.18 -23.83
C ARG A 145 -13.08 1.67 -23.86
N ASN A 146 -11.89 1.13 -23.63
CA ASN A 146 -11.67 -0.31 -23.47
C ASN A 146 -11.52 -0.69 -21.99
N VAL A 147 -11.46 -2.00 -21.72
CA VAL A 147 -11.28 -2.57 -20.37
C VAL A 147 -10.12 -1.93 -19.59
N PHE A 148 -9.03 -1.51 -20.25
CA PHE A 148 -7.88 -0.91 -19.58
C PHE A 148 -8.18 0.51 -19.09
N SER A 149 -8.82 1.34 -19.92
CA SER A 149 -9.24 2.70 -19.52
C SER A 149 -10.22 2.66 -18.34
N TRP A 150 -11.21 1.75 -18.38
CA TRP A 150 -12.16 1.55 -17.27
C TRP A 150 -11.45 1.07 -16.00
N SER A 151 -10.58 0.06 -16.12
CA SER A 151 -9.83 -0.47 -14.98
C SER A 151 -8.93 0.58 -14.34
N SER A 152 -8.29 1.43 -15.15
CA SER A 152 -7.43 2.52 -14.67
C SER A 152 -8.23 3.55 -13.88
N MET A 153 -9.39 3.98 -14.37
CA MET A 153 -10.24 4.95 -13.66
C MET A 153 -10.85 4.35 -12.38
N ILE A 154 -11.31 3.09 -12.42
CA ILE A 154 -11.83 2.40 -11.23
C ILE A 154 -10.71 2.25 -10.18
N ALA A 155 -9.50 1.86 -10.58
CA ALA A 155 -8.34 1.81 -9.70
C ALA A 155 -8.05 3.18 -9.09
N GLY A 156 -8.09 4.23 -9.91
CA GLY A 156 -7.87 5.61 -9.47
C GLY A 156 -8.84 6.04 -8.38
N TYR A 157 -10.14 5.74 -8.54
CA TYR A 157 -11.13 6.00 -7.50
C TYR A 157 -10.85 5.22 -6.21
N VAL A 158 -10.61 3.91 -6.30
CA VAL A 158 -10.38 3.04 -5.14
C VAL A 158 -9.09 3.41 -4.38
N GLN A 159 -8.06 3.85 -5.08
CA GLN A 159 -6.79 4.28 -4.47
C GLN A 159 -6.90 5.64 -3.77
N ASN A 160 -7.79 6.53 -4.24
CA ASN A 160 -8.00 7.86 -3.68
C ASN A 160 -9.17 7.92 -2.69
N ASN A 161 -9.53 6.80 -2.06
CA ASN A 161 -10.62 6.69 -1.07
C ASN A 161 -12.04 6.97 -1.60
N PHE A 162 -12.24 6.98 -2.92
CA PHE A 162 -13.54 7.08 -3.59
C PHE A 162 -14.05 5.70 -4.02
N ALA A 163 -13.93 4.69 -3.16
CA ALA A 163 -14.25 3.30 -3.51
C ALA A 163 -15.71 3.12 -3.97
N GLN A 164 -16.63 3.91 -3.42
CA GLN A 164 -18.04 3.90 -3.81
C GLN A 164 -18.22 4.34 -5.28
N ASP A 165 -17.54 5.39 -5.70
CA ASP A 165 -17.55 5.88 -7.09
C ASP A 165 -16.93 4.84 -8.05
N GLY A 166 -15.90 4.12 -7.59
CA GLY A 166 -15.34 2.98 -8.33
C GLY A 166 -16.37 1.88 -8.61
N LEU A 167 -17.22 1.53 -7.63
CA LEU A 167 -18.30 0.56 -7.80
C LEU A 167 -19.40 1.07 -8.73
N VAL A 168 -19.77 2.35 -8.63
CA VAL A 168 -20.74 2.99 -9.53
C VAL A 168 -20.20 2.98 -10.96
N LEU A 169 -18.91 3.29 -11.14
CA LEU A 169 -18.29 3.31 -12.45
C LEU A 169 -18.24 1.91 -13.08
N PHE A 170 -18.04 0.86 -12.28
CA PHE A 170 -18.13 -0.52 -12.78
C PHE A 170 -19.54 -0.89 -13.27
N ASN A 171 -20.61 -0.39 -12.66
CA ASN A 171 -21.96 -0.60 -13.20
C ASN A 171 -22.11 0.05 -14.58
N ARG A 172 -21.57 1.25 -14.78
CA ARG A 172 -21.56 1.92 -16.09
C ARG A 172 -20.75 1.13 -17.13
N MET A 173 -19.59 0.60 -16.75
CA MET A 173 -18.78 -0.29 -17.61
C MET A 173 -19.61 -1.49 -18.12
N ARG A 174 -20.43 -2.08 -17.25
CA ARG A 174 -21.30 -3.21 -17.58
C ARG A 174 -22.49 -2.81 -18.45
N GLU A 175 -23.06 -1.63 -18.23
CA GLU A 175 -24.13 -1.07 -19.08
C GLU A 175 -23.64 -0.84 -20.52
N GLU A 176 -22.37 -0.47 -20.68
CA GLU A 176 -21.68 -0.39 -21.98
C GLU A 176 -21.23 -1.76 -22.53
N LEU A 177 -21.61 -2.86 -21.87
CA LEU A 177 -21.30 -4.24 -22.28
C LEU A 177 -19.80 -4.55 -22.37
N ILE A 178 -18.98 -3.84 -21.59
CA ILE A 178 -17.53 -4.07 -21.52
C ILE A 178 -17.26 -5.04 -20.37
N GLU A 179 -16.72 -6.21 -20.70
CA GLU A 179 -16.42 -7.24 -19.72
C GLU A 179 -15.19 -6.86 -18.87
N ALA A 180 -15.34 -6.98 -17.55
CA ALA A 180 -14.24 -6.81 -16.61
C ALA A 180 -13.28 -8.00 -16.66
N ASN A 181 -11.98 -7.70 -16.57
CA ASN A 181 -10.95 -8.72 -16.45
C ASN A 181 -10.63 -9.00 -14.96
N GLN A 182 -9.77 -9.99 -14.70
CA GLN A 182 -9.37 -10.34 -13.33
C GLN A 182 -8.76 -9.15 -12.55
N ILE A 183 -8.05 -8.24 -13.23
CA ILE A 183 -7.47 -7.04 -12.61
C ILE A 183 -8.58 -6.10 -12.13
N THR A 184 -9.56 -5.79 -12.99
CA THR A 184 -10.71 -4.96 -12.61
C THR A 184 -11.45 -5.57 -11.42
N LEU A 185 -11.66 -6.89 -11.43
CA LEU A 185 -12.39 -7.59 -10.38
C LEU A 185 -11.61 -7.60 -9.05
N GLY A 186 -10.30 -7.77 -9.07
CA GLY A 186 -9.45 -7.62 -7.89
C GLY A 186 -9.54 -6.22 -7.26
N ILE A 187 -9.55 -5.17 -8.10
CA ILE A 187 -9.75 -3.78 -7.64
C ILE A 187 -11.12 -3.60 -6.99
N LEU A 188 -12.18 -4.20 -7.56
CA LEU A 188 -13.54 -4.11 -7.03
C LEU A 188 -13.72 -4.90 -5.73
N VAL A 189 -13.01 -6.03 -5.57
CA VAL A 189 -12.94 -6.75 -4.29
C VAL A 189 -12.28 -5.89 -3.22
N ASP A 190 -11.17 -5.20 -3.54
CA ASP A 190 -10.52 -4.25 -2.63
C ASP A 190 -11.44 -3.07 -2.28
N ALA A 191 -12.21 -2.56 -3.25
CA ALA A 191 -13.22 -1.54 -3.02
C ALA A 191 -14.29 -2.01 -2.01
N CYS A 192 -14.83 -3.21 -2.20
CA CYS A 192 -15.82 -3.80 -1.29
C CYS A 192 -15.24 -3.99 0.12
N LYS A 193 -13.99 -4.45 0.21
CA LYS A 193 -13.27 -4.59 1.48
C LYS A 193 -13.15 -3.25 2.22
N LYS A 194 -12.68 -2.19 1.54
CA LYS A 194 -12.52 -0.86 2.15
C LYS A 194 -13.83 -0.28 2.67
N LEU A 195 -14.92 -0.55 1.97
CA LEU A 195 -16.26 -0.06 2.34
C LEU A 195 -16.99 -0.95 3.35
N GLY A 196 -16.49 -2.17 3.64
CA GLY A 196 -17.28 -3.18 4.35
C GLY A 196 -18.55 -3.59 3.59
N ALA A 197 -18.55 -3.45 2.25
CA ALA A 197 -19.72 -3.62 1.39
C ALA A 197 -20.00 -5.10 1.07
N LEU A 198 -20.40 -5.87 2.09
CA LEU A 198 -20.60 -7.32 2.00
C LEU A 198 -21.55 -7.74 0.86
N HIS A 199 -22.65 -7.02 0.67
CA HIS A 199 -23.65 -7.37 -0.34
C HIS A 199 -23.07 -7.29 -1.75
N GLN A 200 -22.36 -6.21 -2.04
CA GLN A 200 -21.65 -5.98 -3.30
C GLN A 200 -20.51 -6.99 -3.48
N GLY A 201 -19.77 -7.30 -2.42
CA GLY A 201 -18.73 -8.33 -2.43
C GLY A 201 -19.27 -9.73 -2.76
N LYS A 202 -20.40 -10.13 -2.16
CA LYS A 202 -21.10 -11.39 -2.49
C LYS A 202 -21.60 -11.41 -3.93
N TRP A 203 -22.15 -10.30 -4.40
CA TRP A 203 -22.58 -10.17 -5.78
C TRP A 203 -21.41 -10.34 -6.75
N LEU A 204 -20.26 -9.71 -6.46
CA LEU A 204 -19.05 -9.81 -7.26
C LEU A 204 -18.47 -11.23 -7.26
N HIS A 205 -18.47 -11.90 -6.10
CA HIS A 205 -18.10 -13.31 -6.01
C HIS A 205 -19.01 -14.19 -6.87
N GLY A 206 -20.33 -13.99 -6.80
CA GLY A 206 -21.28 -14.69 -7.66
C GLY A 206 -21.11 -14.38 -9.14
N TYR A 207 -20.73 -13.14 -9.50
CA TYR A 207 -20.38 -12.75 -10.86
C TYR A 207 -19.19 -13.56 -11.38
N LEU A 208 -18.11 -13.67 -10.59
CA LEU A 208 -16.93 -14.48 -10.95
C LEU A 208 -17.30 -15.93 -11.27
N ILE A 209 -18.12 -16.55 -10.41
CA ILE A 209 -18.59 -17.94 -10.58
C ILE A 209 -19.48 -18.07 -11.82
N LYS A 210 -20.47 -17.17 -11.98
CA LYS A 210 -21.45 -17.22 -13.08
C LYS A 210 -20.79 -17.13 -14.46
N TYR A 211 -19.76 -16.31 -14.59
CA TYR A 211 -19.06 -16.10 -15.86
C TYR A 211 -17.84 -17.02 -16.02
N GLY A 212 -17.61 -17.96 -15.09
CA GLY A 212 -16.51 -18.91 -15.16
C GLY A 212 -15.13 -18.25 -15.18
N ILE A 213 -14.99 -17.10 -14.52
CA ILE A 213 -13.73 -16.38 -14.45
C ILE A 213 -12.82 -17.17 -13.51
N GLU A 214 -11.69 -17.65 -14.04
CA GLU A 214 -10.74 -18.43 -13.27
C GLU A 214 -10.28 -17.65 -12.04
N LEU A 215 -10.53 -18.22 -10.87
CA LEU A 215 -10.14 -17.65 -9.59
C LEU A 215 -8.71 -18.08 -9.28
N GLY A 216 -7.74 -17.32 -9.78
CA GLY A 216 -6.34 -17.51 -9.39
C GLY A 216 -6.13 -17.26 -7.88
N SER A 217 -5.05 -17.81 -7.32
CA SER A 217 -4.72 -17.69 -5.88
C SER A 217 -4.77 -16.24 -5.37
N TYR A 218 -4.32 -15.27 -6.18
CA TYR A 218 -4.42 -13.84 -5.86
C TYR A 218 -5.87 -13.38 -5.61
N LEU A 219 -6.80 -13.72 -6.51
CA LEU A 219 -8.18 -13.26 -6.42
C LEU A 219 -8.95 -13.98 -5.31
N LEU A 220 -8.68 -15.27 -5.09
CA LEU A 220 -9.21 -16.02 -3.94
C LEU A 220 -8.74 -15.42 -2.62
N THR A 221 -7.46 -15.09 -2.50
CA THR A 221 -6.90 -14.44 -1.31
C THR A 221 -7.53 -13.05 -1.08
N ALA A 222 -7.78 -12.29 -2.15
CA ALA A 222 -8.49 -11.01 -2.04
C ALA A 222 -9.95 -11.18 -1.58
N LEU A 223 -10.66 -12.20 -2.10
CA LEU A 223 -12.03 -12.51 -1.67
C LEU A 223 -12.09 -12.94 -0.20
N LEU A 224 -11.14 -13.77 0.23
CA LEU A 224 -10.97 -14.17 1.62
C LEU A 224 -10.80 -12.94 2.53
N ASP A 225 -9.85 -12.07 2.21
CA ASP A 225 -9.59 -10.84 2.96
C ASP A 225 -10.84 -9.94 3.00
N MET A 226 -11.56 -9.81 1.89
CA MET A 226 -12.82 -9.08 1.81
C MET A 226 -13.89 -9.66 2.75
N TYR A 227 -14.14 -10.97 2.73
CA TYR A 227 -15.11 -11.61 3.62
C TYR A 227 -14.73 -11.46 5.09
N ALA A 228 -13.45 -11.65 5.41
CA ALA A 228 -12.93 -11.49 6.76
C ALA A 228 -13.11 -10.05 7.27
N LYS A 229 -12.81 -9.04 6.44
CA LYS A 229 -13.01 -7.63 6.79
C LYS A 229 -14.47 -7.21 6.88
N CYS A 230 -15.36 -7.87 6.13
CA CYS A 230 -16.80 -7.66 6.23
C CYS A 230 -17.46 -8.38 7.42
N GLY A 231 -16.68 -9.03 8.29
CA GLY A 231 -17.23 -9.68 9.49
C GLY A 231 -17.70 -11.11 9.30
N VAL A 232 -17.57 -11.70 8.10
CA VAL A 232 -18.16 -13.00 7.75
C VAL A 232 -17.08 -14.06 7.59
N VAL A 233 -16.39 -14.35 8.69
CA VAL A 233 -15.22 -15.25 8.71
C VAL A 233 -15.53 -16.68 8.26
N ARG A 234 -16.79 -17.14 8.34
CA ARG A 234 -17.20 -18.45 7.83
C ARG A 234 -17.12 -18.52 6.31
N ASP A 235 -17.62 -17.49 5.62
CA ASP A 235 -17.54 -17.40 4.16
C ASP A 235 -16.07 -17.24 3.73
N ALA A 236 -15.27 -16.48 4.50
CA ALA A 236 -13.82 -16.39 4.28
C ALA A 236 -13.14 -17.75 4.39
N ARG A 237 -13.53 -18.56 5.37
CA ARG A 237 -13.00 -19.92 5.54
C ARG A 237 -13.39 -20.84 4.38
N SER A 238 -14.63 -20.76 3.89
CA SER A 238 -15.04 -21.54 2.72
C SER A 238 -14.19 -21.21 1.49
N VAL A 239 -13.89 -19.92 1.24
CA VAL A 239 -12.98 -19.51 0.16
C VAL A 239 -11.55 -20.01 0.39
N PHE A 240 -11.07 -20.00 1.64
CA PHE A 240 -9.76 -20.55 1.98
C PHE A 240 -9.66 -22.05 1.70
N ASP A 241 -10.70 -22.81 1.99
CA ASP A 241 -10.74 -24.26 1.76
C ASP A 241 -10.81 -24.64 0.27
N GLU A 242 -11.13 -23.69 -0.62
CA GLU A 242 -11.09 -23.85 -2.09
C GLU A 242 -9.69 -23.60 -2.68
N LEU A 243 -8.74 -23.09 -1.89
CA LEU A 243 -7.36 -22.89 -2.34
C LEU A 243 -6.65 -24.23 -2.50
N HIS A 244 -6.09 -24.45 -3.70
CA HIS A 244 -5.33 -25.66 -4.00
C HIS A 244 -3.91 -25.59 -3.42
N ASP A 245 -3.28 -24.42 -3.54
CA ASP A 245 -1.95 -24.12 -3.02
C ASP A 245 -2.07 -23.02 -1.97
N ILE A 246 -1.94 -23.40 -0.69
CA ILE A 246 -1.92 -22.46 0.43
C ILE A 246 -0.51 -21.91 0.57
N ASP A 247 -0.35 -20.62 0.30
CA ASP A 247 0.89 -19.88 0.49
C ASP A 247 0.90 -19.06 1.79
N VAL A 248 2.02 -18.38 2.06
CA VAL A 248 2.16 -17.53 3.25
C VAL A 248 1.09 -16.45 3.30
N VAL A 249 0.70 -15.91 2.15
CA VAL A 249 -0.21 -14.76 2.06
C VAL A 249 -1.63 -15.18 2.44
N SER A 250 -2.17 -16.22 1.79
CA SER A 250 -3.50 -16.77 2.07
C SER A 250 -3.62 -17.33 3.49
N TRP A 251 -2.62 -18.06 3.97
CA TRP A 251 -2.58 -18.58 5.33
C TRP A 251 -2.55 -17.46 6.38
N THR A 252 -1.72 -16.43 6.16
CA THR A 252 -1.68 -15.25 7.04
C THR A 252 -3.01 -14.51 7.02
N ALA A 253 -3.61 -14.30 5.84
CA ALA A 253 -4.89 -13.63 5.71
C ALA A 253 -6.01 -14.34 6.51
N MET A 254 -6.03 -15.67 6.49
CA MET A 254 -7.01 -16.44 7.27
C MET A 254 -6.77 -16.36 8.77
N ILE A 255 -5.52 -16.45 9.24
CA ILE A 255 -5.18 -16.29 10.66
C ILE A 255 -5.57 -14.89 11.16
N VAL A 256 -5.20 -13.84 10.41
CA VAL A 256 -5.60 -12.45 10.69
C VAL A 256 -7.12 -12.34 10.75
N GLY A 257 -7.81 -12.92 9.77
CA GLY A 257 -9.26 -12.94 9.68
C GLY A 257 -9.92 -13.56 10.91
N TYR A 258 -9.45 -14.72 11.37
CA TYR A 258 -9.94 -15.34 12.60
C TYR A 258 -9.69 -14.48 13.84
N THR A 259 -8.46 -13.97 14.02
CA THR A 259 -8.08 -13.17 15.19
C THR A 259 -8.90 -11.88 15.29
N GLN A 260 -9.14 -11.19 14.17
CA GLN A 260 -9.89 -9.93 14.15
C GLN A 260 -11.40 -10.12 14.28
N ASN A 261 -11.92 -11.30 13.92
CA ASN A 261 -13.33 -11.65 14.05
C ASN A 261 -13.67 -12.41 15.35
N GLY A 262 -12.82 -12.28 16.38
CA GLY A 262 -13.07 -12.87 17.69
C GLY A 262 -13.08 -14.41 17.70
N CYS A 263 -12.37 -15.04 16.77
CA CYS A 263 -12.19 -16.49 16.68
C CYS A 263 -10.73 -16.92 16.96
N PRO A 264 -10.11 -16.50 18.08
CA PRO A 264 -8.68 -16.73 18.33
C PRO A 264 -8.31 -18.21 18.44
N GLU A 265 -9.23 -19.09 18.89
CA GLU A 265 -8.97 -20.53 18.95
C GLU A 265 -8.74 -21.12 17.55
N GLU A 266 -9.55 -20.72 16.56
CA GLU A 266 -9.41 -21.17 15.18
C GLU A 266 -8.15 -20.60 14.53
N ALA A 267 -7.78 -19.36 14.86
CA ALA A 267 -6.51 -18.77 14.44
C ALA A 267 -5.31 -19.61 14.95
N LEU A 268 -5.30 -19.98 16.23
CA LEU A 268 -4.23 -20.79 16.81
C LEU A 268 -4.22 -22.22 16.27
N LYS A 269 -5.40 -22.85 16.09
CA LYS A 269 -5.51 -24.18 15.46
C LYS A 269 -4.90 -24.17 14.06
N LEU A 270 -5.27 -23.19 13.24
CA LEU A 270 -4.74 -23.05 11.87
C LEU A 270 -3.23 -22.77 11.87
N PHE A 271 -2.74 -21.98 12.83
CA PHE A 271 -1.31 -21.73 12.98
C PHE A 271 -0.52 -23.00 13.35
N LEU A 272 -1.05 -23.79 14.28
CA LEU A 272 -0.39 -25.03 14.75
C LEU A 272 -0.45 -26.16 13.72
N GLN A 273 -1.40 -26.14 12.79
CA GLN A 273 -1.48 -27.06 11.66
C GLN A 273 -0.42 -26.80 10.57
N LYS A 274 0.51 -25.87 10.80
CA LYS A 274 1.60 -25.52 9.87
C LYS A 274 2.39 -26.72 9.32
N GLU A 275 2.49 -27.85 10.03
CA GLU A 275 3.19 -29.03 9.47
C GLU A 275 2.57 -29.54 8.15
N GLN A 276 1.32 -29.16 7.85
CA GLN A 276 0.65 -29.48 6.58
C GLN A 276 0.91 -28.45 5.47
N VAL A 277 1.50 -27.30 5.81
CA VAL A 277 1.67 -26.13 4.93
C VAL A 277 3.14 -25.69 5.09
N ASP A 278 4.03 -26.11 4.18
CA ASP A 278 5.50 -25.90 4.25
C ASP A 278 5.90 -24.41 4.10
N VAL A 279 5.47 -23.59 5.06
CA VAL A 279 5.41 -22.15 4.98
C VAL A 279 5.93 -21.53 6.28
N LEU A 280 6.90 -20.62 6.15
CA LEU A 280 7.39 -19.86 7.29
C LEU A 280 6.43 -18.69 7.60
N PRO A 281 6.04 -18.48 8.87
CA PRO A 281 5.24 -17.32 9.24
C PRO A 281 6.05 -16.05 9.00
N ASN A 282 5.37 -15.04 8.49
CA ASN A 282 5.91 -13.68 8.40
C ASN A 282 5.54 -12.88 9.67
N ASP A 283 6.03 -11.65 9.74
CA ASP A 283 5.82 -10.76 10.90
C ASP A 283 4.32 -10.51 11.18
N VAL A 284 3.49 -10.42 10.14
CA VAL A 284 2.03 -10.26 10.27
C VAL A 284 1.38 -11.51 10.87
N THR A 285 1.82 -12.71 10.45
CA THR A 285 1.35 -13.97 11.04
C THR A 285 1.69 -14.01 12.53
N ILE A 286 2.94 -13.71 12.89
CA ILE A 286 3.43 -13.76 14.27
C ILE A 286 2.64 -12.79 15.14
N ALA A 287 2.46 -11.54 14.69
CA ALA A 287 1.70 -10.54 15.43
C ALA A 287 0.23 -10.96 15.65
N SER A 288 -0.38 -11.57 14.64
CA SER A 288 -1.77 -12.07 14.73
C SER A 288 -1.91 -13.25 15.69
N VAL A 289 -0.88 -14.10 15.78
CA VAL A 289 -0.83 -15.21 16.74
C VAL A 289 -0.60 -14.69 18.16
N PHE A 290 0.25 -13.67 18.36
CA PHE A 290 0.36 -13.02 19.68
C PHE A 290 -0.97 -12.42 20.12
N SER A 291 -1.67 -11.73 19.21
CA SER A 291 -3.00 -11.19 19.49
C SER A 291 -4.00 -12.31 19.86
N ALA A 292 -4.00 -13.45 19.15
CA ALA A 292 -4.84 -14.59 19.51
C ALA A 292 -4.46 -15.19 20.88
N CYS A 293 -3.17 -15.34 21.19
CA CYS A 293 -2.69 -15.76 22.51
C CYS A 293 -3.10 -14.77 23.61
N SER A 294 -3.06 -13.46 23.33
CA SER A 294 -3.47 -12.37 24.22
C SER A 294 -4.97 -12.46 24.54
N GLN A 295 -5.81 -12.69 23.52
CA GLN A 295 -7.26 -12.87 23.69
C GLN A 295 -7.62 -14.12 24.52
N LEU A 296 -6.84 -15.20 24.40
CA LEU A 296 -7.05 -16.45 25.12
C LEU A 296 -6.26 -16.55 26.43
N LEU A 297 -5.47 -15.52 26.77
CA LEU A 297 -4.52 -15.52 27.89
C LEU A 297 -3.58 -16.74 27.89
N ASN A 298 -3.23 -17.26 26.71
CA ASN A 298 -2.41 -18.46 26.55
C ASN A 298 -0.90 -18.14 26.65
N LEU A 299 -0.43 -17.97 27.89
CA LEU A 299 0.95 -17.60 28.18
C LEU A 299 1.97 -18.62 27.64
N ASN A 300 1.66 -19.91 27.72
CA ASN A 300 2.57 -20.97 27.32
C ASN A 300 2.86 -20.95 25.83
N LEU A 301 1.80 -20.89 25.01
CA LEU A 301 1.97 -20.82 23.57
C LEU A 301 2.65 -19.51 23.17
N GLY A 302 2.22 -18.37 23.71
CA GLY A 302 2.84 -17.09 23.36
C GLY A 302 4.34 -17.03 23.71
N ARG A 303 4.80 -17.67 24.79
CA ARG A 303 6.25 -17.84 25.06
C ARG A 303 6.97 -18.66 24.00
N SER A 304 6.35 -19.74 23.50
CA SER A 304 6.90 -20.51 22.38
C SER A 304 6.99 -19.68 21.10
N ILE A 305 5.98 -18.85 20.81
CA ILE A 305 5.96 -17.96 19.65
C ILE A 305 6.99 -16.84 19.78
N HIS A 306 7.21 -16.30 20.98
CA HIS A 306 8.30 -15.36 21.24
C HIS A 306 9.68 -15.99 20.98
N GLY A 307 9.89 -17.24 21.39
CA GLY A 307 11.11 -17.97 21.00
C GLY A 307 11.24 -18.14 19.49
N LEU A 308 10.14 -18.36 18.77
CA LEU A 308 10.12 -18.46 17.31
C LEU A 308 10.43 -17.11 16.63
N SER A 309 9.85 -16.00 17.09
CA SER A 309 10.10 -14.69 16.49
C SER A 309 11.57 -14.27 16.59
N ILE A 310 12.23 -14.58 17.71
CA ILE A 310 13.67 -14.38 17.88
C ILE A 310 14.46 -15.23 16.88
N LYS A 311 14.10 -16.52 16.72
CA LYS A 311 14.79 -17.44 15.78
C LYS A 311 14.65 -16.99 14.32
N LEU A 312 13.51 -16.41 13.97
CA LEU A 312 13.26 -15.87 12.62
C LEU A 312 13.91 -14.50 12.42
N GLY A 313 14.45 -13.88 13.47
CA GLY A 313 15.11 -12.57 13.39
C GLY A 313 14.15 -11.40 13.18
N SER A 314 12.89 -11.55 13.58
CA SER A 314 11.88 -10.48 13.48
C SER A 314 12.31 -9.26 14.30
N ARG A 315 12.28 -8.08 13.68
CA ARG A 315 12.50 -6.78 14.31
C ARG A 315 11.38 -5.79 14.01
N ASP A 316 10.30 -6.27 13.44
CA ASP A 316 9.19 -5.43 13.01
C ASP A 316 8.48 -4.79 14.22
N PRO A 317 8.19 -3.48 14.19
CA PRO A 317 7.46 -2.79 15.25
C PRO A 317 6.10 -3.41 15.56
N VAL A 318 5.38 -3.92 14.55
CA VAL A 318 4.06 -4.56 14.73
C VAL A 318 4.18 -5.82 15.58
N VAL A 319 5.19 -6.65 15.33
CA VAL A 319 5.47 -7.84 16.14
C VAL A 319 5.78 -7.43 17.57
N THR A 320 6.64 -6.42 17.74
CA THR A 320 7.05 -5.97 19.08
C THR A 320 5.87 -5.39 19.87
N ASN A 321 5.01 -4.59 19.23
CA ASN A 321 3.80 -4.04 19.84
C ASN A 321 2.82 -5.14 20.25
N SER A 322 2.58 -6.12 19.37
CA SER A 322 1.71 -7.27 19.68
C SER A 322 2.27 -8.14 20.82
N LEU A 323 3.61 -8.22 20.95
CA LEU A 323 4.29 -8.95 22.02
C LEU A 323 4.18 -8.23 23.37
N VAL A 324 4.31 -6.90 23.38
CA VAL A 324 4.06 -6.06 24.57
C VAL A 324 2.61 -6.22 25.02
N ASP A 325 1.64 -6.10 24.11
CA ASP A 325 0.22 -6.33 24.41
C ASP A 325 -0.02 -7.73 25.00
N PHE A 326 0.54 -8.77 24.37
CA PHE A 326 0.41 -10.15 24.85
C PHE A 326 0.92 -10.33 26.28
N TYR A 327 2.15 -9.91 26.59
CA TYR A 327 2.68 -10.07 27.95
C TYR A 327 1.92 -9.22 28.96
N ALA A 328 1.48 -8.02 28.56
CA ALA A 328 0.70 -7.16 29.42
C ALA A 328 -0.67 -7.79 29.72
N LYS A 329 -1.43 -8.27 28.72
CA LYS A 329 -2.72 -8.95 28.95
C LYS A 329 -2.56 -10.26 29.74
N CYS A 330 -1.45 -10.98 29.58
CA CYS A 330 -1.12 -12.17 30.38
C CYS A 330 -0.56 -11.86 31.79
N GLN A 331 -0.67 -10.62 32.28
CA GLN A 331 -0.24 -10.19 33.62
C GLN A 331 1.28 -10.32 33.88
N MET A 332 2.09 -10.37 32.83
CA MET A 332 3.54 -10.45 32.91
C MET A 332 4.16 -9.04 32.77
N ASN A 333 3.79 -8.13 33.66
CA ASN A 333 4.17 -6.71 33.60
C ASN A 333 5.68 -6.46 33.45
N ARG A 334 6.51 -7.28 34.11
CA ARG A 334 7.98 -7.17 34.00
C ARG A 334 8.50 -7.50 32.60
N ASP A 335 7.99 -8.57 32.00
CA ASP A 335 8.38 -9.00 30.65
C ASP A 335 7.90 -7.97 29.62
N ALA A 336 6.66 -7.48 29.77
CA ALA A 336 6.10 -6.44 28.91
C ALA A 336 6.92 -5.14 28.96
N ARG A 337 7.29 -4.67 30.17
CA ARG A 337 8.12 -3.48 30.37
C ARG A 337 9.53 -3.65 29.83
N TYR A 338 10.15 -4.82 30.04
CA TYR A 338 11.46 -5.13 29.48
C TYR A 338 11.46 -5.01 27.95
N ILE A 339 10.50 -5.66 27.28
CA ILE A 339 10.41 -5.62 25.81
C ILE A 339 10.16 -4.18 25.34
N PHE A 340 9.21 -3.48 25.96
CA PHE A 340 8.93 -2.08 25.64
C PHE A 340 10.16 -1.18 25.75
N GLU A 341 10.97 -1.36 26.80
CA GLU A 341 12.18 -0.58 27.03
C GLU A 341 13.29 -0.85 25.98
N THR A 342 13.32 -2.05 25.37
CA THR A 342 14.29 -2.38 24.31
C THR A 342 14.04 -1.69 22.97
N VAL A 343 12.85 -1.12 22.74
CA VAL A 343 12.51 -0.40 21.50
C VAL A 343 12.94 1.06 21.61
N SER A 344 13.72 1.54 20.64
CA SER A 344 14.23 2.93 20.60
C SER A 344 13.23 3.93 20.05
N ASP A 345 12.38 3.53 19.11
CA ASP A 345 11.37 4.38 18.47
C ASP A 345 9.98 3.78 18.71
N ARG A 346 9.28 4.31 19.71
CA ARG A 346 8.03 3.75 20.24
C ARG A 346 6.86 4.56 19.71
N ASP A 347 6.06 3.92 18.86
CA ASP A 347 4.84 4.53 18.35
C ASP A 347 3.73 4.60 19.42
N VAL A 348 2.67 5.32 19.09
CA VAL A 348 1.49 5.50 19.97
C VAL A 348 0.88 4.14 20.35
N VAL A 349 0.94 3.15 19.45
CA VAL A 349 0.39 1.80 19.67
C VAL A 349 1.17 1.05 20.76
N ALA A 350 2.50 1.15 20.77
CA ALA A 350 3.35 0.57 21.82
C ALA A 350 2.99 1.15 23.19
N TRP A 351 2.87 2.48 23.29
CA TRP A 351 2.50 3.19 24.51
C TRP A 351 1.11 2.79 25.00
N ASN A 352 0.13 2.75 24.09
CA ASN A 352 -1.23 2.35 24.40
C ASN A 352 -1.28 0.92 24.96
N SER A 353 -0.55 0.00 24.35
CA SER A 353 -0.52 -1.41 24.75
C SER A 353 0.00 -1.58 26.19
N ILE A 354 1.11 -0.91 26.53
CA ILE A 354 1.70 -1.02 27.87
C ILE A 354 0.87 -0.27 28.93
N ILE A 355 0.39 0.94 28.64
CA ILE A 355 -0.43 1.73 29.58
C ILE A 355 -1.75 0.99 29.86
N TYR A 356 -2.41 0.47 28.82
CA TYR A 356 -3.63 -0.30 28.96
C TYR A 356 -3.40 -1.53 29.83
N GLY A 357 -2.42 -2.37 29.51
CA GLY A 357 -2.19 -3.59 30.26
C GLY A 357 -1.86 -3.34 31.73
N PHE A 358 -1.04 -2.33 32.04
CA PHE A 358 -0.76 -1.96 33.43
C PHE A 358 -1.99 -1.43 34.17
N SER A 359 -2.85 -0.65 33.49
CA SER A 359 -4.11 -0.15 34.06
C SER A 359 -5.07 -1.26 34.45
N GLN A 360 -5.12 -2.36 33.67
CA GLN A 360 -6.02 -3.49 33.91
C GLN A 360 -5.46 -4.48 34.94
N ASN A 361 -4.12 -4.53 35.12
CA ASN A 361 -3.46 -5.51 35.98
C ASN A 361 -3.29 -5.05 37.44
N GLY A 362 -3.99 -4.00 37.87
CA GLY A 362 -3.85 -3.44 39.22
C GLY A 362 -2.56 -2.65 39.44
N SER A 363 -1.79 -2.36 38.38
CA SER A 363 -0.58 -1.53 38.39
C SER A 363 -0.88 -0.12 37.86
N ALA A 364 -1.94 0.48 38.38
CA ALA A 364 -2.46 1.76 37.89
C ALA A 364 -1.50 2.94 38.11
N TYR A 365 -0.66 2.88 39.15
CA TYR A 365 0.34 3.92 39.39
C TYR A 365 1.41 3.90 38.30
N GLU A 366 1.91 2.71 37.95
CA GLU A 366 2.87 2.52 36.86
C GLU A 366 2.26 2.84 35.49
N ALA A 367 0.95 2.62 35.29
CA ALA A 367 0.25 3.07 34.08
C ALA A 367 0.29 4.61 33.94
N LEU A 368 0.10 5.35 35.04
CA LEU A 368 0.22 6.82 35.05
C LEU A 368 1.67 7.28 34.90
N GLU A 369 2.64 6.55 35.44
CA GLU A 369 4.08 6.79 35.21
C GLU A 369 4.42 6.66 33.72
N LEU A 370 3.98 5.57 33.08
CA LEU A 370 4.18 5.34 31.65
C LEU A 370 3.53 6.42 30.80
N PHE A 371 2.32 6.87 31.16
CA PHE A 371 1.67 8.00 30.50
C PHE A 371 2.48 9.30 30.63
N HIS A 372 3.06 9.56 31.81
CA HIS A 372 3.94 10.71 31.99
C HIS A 372 5.17 10.62 31.08
N LEU A 373 5.79 9.44 30.97
CA LEU A 373 6.92 9.21 30.08
C LEU A 373 6.56 9.39 28.59
N MET A 374 5.37 8.94 28.16
CA MET A 374 4.84 9.16 26.80
C MET A 374 4.81 10.65 26.46
N ARG A 375 4.29 11.48 27.38
CA ARG A 375 4.21 12.93 27.21
C ARG A 375 5.59 13.60 27.19
N MET A 376 6.51 13.16 28.04
CA MET A 376 7.89 13.65 28.01
C MET A 376 8.60 13.32 26.69
N GLY A 377 8.24 12.18 26.08
CA GLY A 377 8.70 11.78 24.74
C GLY A 377 8.06 12.54 23.59
N SER A 378 7.21 13.54 23.85
CA SER A 378 6.46 14.30 22.82
C SER A 378 5.57 13.44 21.93
N VAL A 379 5.14 12.26 22.41
CA VAL A 379 4.16 11.41 21.73
C VAL A 379 2.76 11.84 22.17
N LEU A 380 1.91 12.23 21.21
CA LEU A 380 0.55 12.69 21.48
C LEU A 380 -0.35 11.53 21.90
N PRO A 381 -1.05 11.63 23.06
CA PRO A 381 -2.07 10.66 23.47
C PRO A 381 -3.23 10.61 22.49
N ASP A 382 -3.78 9.42 22.27
CA ASP A 382 -5.01 9.23 21.50
C ASP A 382 -6.20 8.85 22.42
N SER A 383 -7.34 8.51 21.80
CA SER A 383 -8.54 8.09 22.52
C SER A 383 -8.31 6.82 23.35
N VAL A 384 -7.46 5.89 22.88
CA VAL A 384 -7.13 4.64 23.59
C VAL A 384 -6.25 4.93 24.81
N THR A 385 -5.27 5.83 24.67
CA THR A 385 -4.49 6.32 25.81
C THR A 385 -5.43 6.90 26.86
N SER A 386 -6.39 7.70 26.41
CA SER A 386 -7.29 8.43 27.29
C SER A 386 -8.17 7.52 28.14
N VAL A 387 -8.76 6.49 27.53
CA VAL A 387 -9.54 5.47 28.25
C VAL A 387 -8.67 4.75 29.28
N SER A 388 -7.45 4.37 28.91
CA SER A 388 -6.54 3.62 29.78
C SER A 388 -6.09 4.43 31.00
N VAL A 389 -5.76 5.71 30.79
CA VAL A 389 -5.36 6.65 31.86
C VAL A 389 -6.52 6.97 32.79
N LEU A 390 -7.72 7.19 32.26
CA LEU A 390 -8.92 7.43 33.08
C LEU A 390 -9.28 6.19 33.90
N SER A 391 -9.16 4.99 33.32
CA SER A 391 -9.32 3.72 34.05
C SER A 391 -8.32 3.60 35.19
N ALA A 392 -7.05 3.93 34.96
CA ALA A 392 -6.03 3.96 36.00
C ALA A 392 -6.37 4.98 37.12
N CYS A 393 -6.78 6.20 36.76
CA CYS A 393 -7.20 7.22 37.72
C CYS A 393 -8.40 6.77 38.57
N ALA A 394 -9.40 6.15 37.95
CA ALA A 394 -10.57 5.63 38.63
C ALA A 394 -10.18 4.52 39.63
N SER A 395 -9.30 3.59 39.23
CA SER A 395 -8.83 2.51 40.10
C SER A 395 -8.05 3.01 41.32
N LEU A 396 -7.37 4.16 41.21
CA LEU A 396 -6.62 4.79 42.30
C LEU A 396 -7.45 5.79 43.12
N ASN A 397 -8.72 6.03 42.76
CA ASN A 397 -9.54 7.14 43.28
C ASN A 397 -8.84 8.51 43.15
N ALA A 398 -8.01 8.70 42.11
CA ALA A 398 -7.23 9.90 41.89
C ALA A 398 -8.05 10.98 41.15
N LEU A 399 -9.13 11.47 41.78
CA LEU A 399 -10.11 12.39 41.16
C LEU A 399 -9.46 13.64 40.55
N GLN A 400 -8.48 14.22 41.23
CA GLN A 400 -7.81 15.45 40.78
C GLN A 400 -6.96 15.23 39.52
N VAL A 401 -6.31 14.06 39.41
CA VAL A 401 -5.51 13.69 38.23
C VAL A 401 -6.44 13.37 37.06
N GLY A 402 -7.51 12.61 37.33
CA GLY A 402 -8.52 12.27 36.33
C GLY A 402 -9.24 13.49 35.77
N SER A 403 -9.64 14.45 36.62
CA SER A 403 -10.30 15.68 36.16
C SER A 403 -9.37 16.58 35.35
N SER A 404 -8.10 16.70 35.74
CA SER A 404 -7.10 17.46 34.99
C SER A 404 -6.84 16.84 33.61
N PHE A 405 -6.77 15.50 33.56
CA PHE A 405 -6.58 14.79 32.29
C PHE A 405 -7.84 14.84 31.40
N HIS A 406 -9.04 14.74 31.97
CA HIS A 406 -10.28 14.91 31.22
C HIS A 406 -10.36 16.30 30.56
N ALA A 407 -10.03 17.37 31.30
CA ALA A 407 -9.94 18.71 30.72
C ALA A 407 -8.90 18.79 29.59
N TYR A 408 -7.73 18.16 29.76
CA TYR A 408 -6.70 18.08 28.71
C TYR A 408 -7.20 17.37 27.44
N THR A 409 -7.98 16.28 27.56
CA THR A 409 -8.55 15.59 26.40
C THR A 409 -9.57 16.44 25.64
N LEU A 410 -10.33 17.30 26.33
CA LEU A 410 -11.28 18.22 25.69
C LEU A 410 -10.54 19.29 24.86
N VAL A 411 -9.49 19.88 25.44
CA VAL A 411 -8.69 20.90 24.74
C VAL A 411 -8.00 20.33 23.51
N ILE A 412 -7.48 19.11 23.57
CA ILE A 412 -6.86 18.47 22.40
C ILE A 412 -7.90 18.03 21.36
N GLY A 413 -9.07 17.56 21.80
CA GLY A 413 -10.17 17.23 20.90
C GLY A 413 -10.63 18.44 20.10
N GLU A 414 -10.79 19.59 20.75
CA GLU A 414 -11.14 20.86 20.10
C GLU A 414 -10.05 21.35 19.12
N VAL A 415 -8.76 21.21 19.47
CA VAL A 415 -7.65 21.59 18.58
C VAL A 415 -7.55 20.70 17.34
N LEU A 416 -7.87 19.41 17.45
CA LEU A 416 -7.89 18.48 16.31
C LEU A 416 -9.12 18.72 15.41
N ASP A 417 -10.29 19.06 15.98
CA ASP A 417 -11.48 19.42 15.21
C ASP A 417 -11.31 20.78 14.51
N ASP A 418 -10.60 21.74 15.12
CA ASP A 418 -10.27 23.03 14.50
C ASP A 418 -9.25 22.89 13.36
N GLU A 419 -8.22 22.04 13.48
CA GLU A 419 -7.27 21.77 12.37
C GLU A 419 -7.94 21.07 11.18
N ILE A 420 -8.99 20.27 11.41
CA ILE A 420 -9.79 19.67 10.32
C ILE A 420 -10.78 20.70 9.72
N CYS A 421 -11.20 21.71 10.48
CA CYS A 421 -12.08 22.77 9.98
C CYS A 421 -11.36 23.89 9.19
N VAL A 422 -10.04 24.04 9.31
CA VAL A 422 -9.30 25.11 8.62
C VAL A 422 -9.08 24.85 7.12
N ASP A 423 -9.17 23.60 6.64
CA ASP A 423 -9.10 23.27 5.20
C ASP A 423 -10.46 23.34 4.46
N GLY A 424 -11.54 23.71 5.15
CA GLY A 424 -12.91 23.70 4.60
C GLY A 424 -13.55 25.06 4.30
N PHE A 425 -12.96 26.19 4.70
CA PHE A 425 -13.60 27.50 4.55
C PHE A 425 -12.62 28.61 4.11
N LEU A 426 -12.34 28.65 2.81
CA LEU A 426 -12.07 29.90 2.10
C LEU A 426 -13.11 30.12 1.00
N SER A 427 -14.27 30.61 1.41
CA SER A 427 -14.97 31.64 0.62
C SER A 427 -15.82 32.53 1.53
N PRO A 428 -15.40 33.77 1.80
CA PRO A 428 -16.32 34.85 2.12
C PRO A 428 -16.47 35.77 0.89
N GLU A 429 -17.71 35.79 0.40
CA GLU A 429 -18.44 36.95 -0.14
C GLU A 429 -17.80 37.81 -1.24
N GLN A 430 -18.33 37.67 -2.47
CA GLN A 430 -19.03 38.73 -3.21
C GLN A 430 -19.78 38.20 -4.44
#